data_AF-A0A2K1P040-F1
#
_entry.id   AF-A0A2K1P040-F1
#
_cell.length_a   1.000
_cell.length_b   1.000
_cell.length_c   1.000
_cell.angle_alpha   90.00
_cell.angle_beta   90.00
_cell.angle_gamma   90.00
#
_symmetry.space_group_name_H-M   'P 1'
#
loop_
_entity.id
_entity.type
_entity.pdbx_description
1 polymer ?
#
loop_
_entity_poly.entity_id
_entity_poly.type
_entity_poly.pdbx_seq_one_letter_code
_entity_poly.pdbx_strand_id
1 'polypeptide(L)'
;MISLKEKLIMKALYHKFNNQLPLLATEIGYKRGKKCLFLVLYTLQSNIEKIVSYDLIKNGNEFVFTLDVGKDKHHLKFETKENYKSYYFVSINDELNIDEFVQIELI
;
A
#
# COMPACT_ATOMS: atom_id res chain seq x y z
N MET A 1 -17.20 -15.34 -0.73
CA MET A 1 -16.51 -14.35 0.14
C MET A 1 -15.24 -13.95 -0.58
N ILE A 2 -15.09 -12.68 -0.98
CA ILE A 2 -13.89 -12.20 -1.70
C ILE A 2 -12.67 -12.28 -0.76
N SER A 3 -11.56 -12.81 -1.27
CA SER A 3 -10.27 -12.96 -0.58
C SER A 3 -9.57 -11.61 -0.37
N LEU A 4 -8.57 -11.57 0.52
CA LEU A 4 -7.77 -10.36 0.75
C LEU A 4 -7.03 -9.92 -0.54
N LYS A 5 -6.46 -10.87 -1.27
CA LYS A 5 -5.77 -10.63 -2.55
C LYS A 5 -6.71 -9.94 -3.54
N GLU A 6 -7.90 -10.49 -3.75
CA GLU A 6 -8.88 -9.90 -4.67
C GLU A 6 -9.32 -8.50 -4.23
N LYS A 7 -9.51 -8.27 -2.92
CA LYS A 7 -9.85 -6.91 -2.41
C LYS A 7 -8.75 -5.89 -2.70
N LEU A 8 -7.48 -6.26 -2.55
CA LEU A 8 -6.34 -5.39 -2.82
C LEU A 8 -6.25 -5.06 -4.32
N ILE A 9 -6.36 -6.08 -5.18
CA ILE A 9 -6.34 -5.92 -6.64
C ILE A 9 -7.49 -5.03 -7.10
N MET A 10 -8.72 -5.26 -6.63
CA MET A 10 -9.87 -4.43 -7.00
C MET A 10 -9.67 -2.96 -6.62
N LYS A 11 -9.10 -2.68 -5.45
CA LYS A 11 -8.79 -1.31 -5.00
C LYS A 11 -7.70 -0.66 -5.85
N ALA A 12 -6.64 -1.40 -6.17
CA ALA A 12 -5.56 -0.93 -7.03
C ALA A 12 -6.08 -0.60 -8.44
N LEU A 13 -6.89 -1.47 -9.04
CA LEU A 13 -7.53 -1.24 -10.33
C LEU A 13 -8.42 0.00 -10.32
N TYR A 14 -9.28 0.14 -9.29
CA TYR A 14 -10.14 1.31 -9.16
C TYR A 14 -9.32 2.62 -9.09
N HIS A 15 -8.23 2.63 -8.32
CA HIS A 15 -7.35 3.79 -8.20
C HIS A 15 -6.62 4.10 -9.52
N LYS A 16 -6.12 3.05 -10.21
CA LYS A 16 -5.45 3.13 -11.51
C LYS A 16 -6.33 3.78 -12.59
N PHE A 17 -7.58 3.34 -12.72
CA PHE A 17 -8.50 3.90 -13.73
C PHE A 17 -8.93 5.34 -13.43
N ASN A 18 -8.67 5.85 -12.24
CA ASN A 18 -8.96 7.24 -11.85
C ASN A 18 -7.72 8.16 -11.92
N ASN A 19 -6.66 7.76 -12.66
CA ASN A 19 -5.44 8.56 -12.91
C ASN A 19 -4.72 9.06 -11.65
N GLN A 20 -4.79 8.31 -10.57
CA GLN A 20 -4.10 8.66 -9.33
C GLN A 20 -2.67 8.10 -9.33
N LEU A 21 -1.81 8.66 -8.47
CA LEU A 21 -0.43 8.21 -8.26
C LEU A 21 -0.37 6.69 -8.05
N PRO A 22 0.70 5.99 -8.49
CA PRO A 22 0.83 4.53 -8.40
C PRO A 22 0.92 3.99 -6.97
N LEU A 23 0.65 4.82 -5.97
CA LEU A 23 0.76 4.53 -4.55
C LEU A 23 -0.54 4.93 -3.85
N LEU A 24 -1.14 4.00 -3.11
CA LEU A 24 -2.37 4.25 -2.37
C LEU A 24 -2.31 3.66 -0.96
N ALA A 25 -3.00 4.30 -0.03
CA ALA A 25 -3.25 3.78 1.30
C ALA A 25 -4.68 3.25 1.34
N THR A 26 -4.86 2.03 1.84
CA THR A 26 -6.19 1.46 1.95
C THR A 26 -6.39 0.61 3.19
N GLU A 27 -7.55 0.80 3.79
CA GLU A 27 -7.97 0.10 4.98
C GLU A 27 -8.75 -1.15 4.59
N ILE A 28 -8.39 -2.29 5.19
CA ILE A 28 -9.15 -3.53 5.04
C ILE A 28 -9.42 -4.12 6.44
N GLY A 29 -10.70 -4.30 6.74
CA GLY A 29 -11.14 -4.99 7.94
C GLY A 29 -11.06 -6.51 7.81
N TYR A 30 -10.58 -7.19 8.86
CA TYR A 30 -10.60 -8.64 8.98
C TYR A 30 -11.57 -9.13 10.08
N LYS A 31 -11.75 -10.45 10.19
CA LYS A 31 -12.62 -11.09 11.21
C LYS A 31 -12.32 -10.50 12.61
N ARG A 32 -13.40 -10.20 13.36
CA ARG A 32 -13.39 -9.57 14.70
C ARG A 32 -13.06 -8.07 14.74
N GLY A 33 -13.30 -7.33 13.66
CA GLY A 33 -13.20 -5.86 13.65
C GLY A 33 -11.77 -5.30 13.66
N LYS A 34 -10.76 -6.16 13.50
CA LYS A 34 -9.36 -5.73 13.41
C LYS A 34 -9.10 -5.10 12.05
N LYS A 35 -8.80 -3.81 12.03
CA LYS A 35 -8.42 -3.07 10.82
C LYS A 35 -6.93 -3.18 10.59
N CYS A 36 -6.56 -3.45 9.35
CA CYS A 36 -5.19 -3.41 8.87
C CYS A 36 -5.07 -2.32 7.80
N LEU A 37 -3.93 -1.65 7.79
CA LEU A 37 -3.61 -0.64 6.81
C LEU A 37 -2.67 -1.25 5.77
N PHE A 38 -3.03 -1.13 4.51
CA PHE A 38 -2.25 -1.60 3.37
C PHE A 38 -1.78 -0.42 2.54
N LEU A 39 -0.48 -0.35 2.31
CA LEU A 39 0.18 0.63 1.46
C LEU A 39 0.54 -0.10 0.18
N VAL A 40 -0.19 0.22 -0.88
CA VAL A 40 -0.19 -0.55 -2.12
C VAL A 40 0.49 0.26 -3.19
N LEU A 41 1.62 -0.26 -3.69
CA LEU A 41 2.24 0.18 -4.94
C LEU A 41 1.63 -0.66 -6.08
N TYR A 42 1.13 -0.02 -7.12
CA TYR A 42 0.76 -0.69 -8.36
C TYR A 42 1.59 -0.13 -9.50
N THR A 43 2.33 -0.99 -10.18
CA THR A 43 3.22 -0.55 -11.27
C THR A 43 2.44 -0.46 -12.59
N LEU A 44 2.76 0.56 -13.38
CA LEU A 44 2.22 0.73 -14.74
C LEU A 44 3.17 0.19 -15.82
N GLN A 45 4.40 -0.16 -15.45
CA GLN A 45 5.44 -0.61 -16.38
C GLN A 45 6.08 -1.90 -15.88
N SER A 46 6.26 -2.83 -16.81
CA SER A 46 6.89 -4.15 -16.63
C SER A 46 8.35 -4.09 -16.17
N ASN A 47 8.99 -2.92 -16.23
CA ASN A 47 10.30 -2.67 -15.64
C ASN A 47 10.13 -2.14 -14.23
N ILE A 48 9.89 -3.04 -13.28
CA ILE A 48 9.92 -2.70 -11.86
C ILE A 48 11.38 -2.42 -11.51
N GLU A 49 11.72 -1.14 -11.42
CA GLU A 49 12.95 -0.75 -10.72
C GLU A 49 12.91 -1.36 -9.33
N LYS A 50 14.02 -1.98 -8.90
CA LYS A 50 14.06 -2.75 -7.67
C LYS A 50 13.66 -1.84 -6.49
N ILE A 51 12.71 -2.30 -5.69
CA ILE A 51 12.34 -1.64 -4.44
C ILE A 51 13.57 -1.62 -3.53
N VAL A 52 13.99 -0.42 -3.15
CA VAL A 52 15.23 -0.19 -2.39
C VAL A 52 14.92 -0.16 -0.90
N SER A 53 13.89 0.59 -0.51
CA SER A 53 13.48 0.79 0.88
C SER A 53 12.03 1.28 0.97
N TYR A 54 11.42 1.02 2.12
CA TYR A 54 10.13 1.59 2.50
C TYR A 54 10.10 1.88 3.99
N ASP A 55 9.47 3.00 4.36
CA ASP A 55 9.32 3.44 5.75
C ASP A 55 7.91 3.98 6.01
N LEU A 56 7.38 3.74 7.20
CA LEU A 56 6.09 4.26 7.65
C LEU A 56 6.25 4.97 8.99
N ILE A 57 6.00 6.28 8.99
CA ILE A 57 6.07 7.13 10.19
C ILE A 57 4.64 7.54 10.57
N LYS A 58 4.31 7.48 11.86
CA LYS A 58 3.03 7.96 12.39
C LYS A 58 3.23 9.19 13.28
N ASN A 59 2.65 10.32 12.88
CA ASN A 59 2.66 11.57 13.64
C ASN A 59 1.23 11.94 14.06
N GLY A 60 0.81 11.48 15.24
CA GLY A 60 -0.56 11.67 15.71
C GLY A 60 -1.57 10.90 14.85
N ASN A 61 -2.44 11.62 14.13
CA ASN A 61 -3.41 11.03 13.19
C ASN A 61 -2.89 10.98 11.75
N GLU A 62 -1.70 11.51 11.50
CA GLU A 62 -1.08 11.54 10.19
C GLU A 62 -0.14 10.34 10.02
N PHE A 63 -0.18 9.75 8.84
CA PHE A 63 0.76 8.74 8.39
C PHE A 63 1.54 9.29 7.20
N VAL A 64 2.86 9.11 7.23
CA VAL A 64 3.76 9.42 6.13
C VAL A 64 4.45 8.13 5.72
N PHE A 65 4.10 7.66 4.53
CA PHE A 65 4.75 6.53 3.88
C PHE A 65 5.76 7.02 2.86
N THR A 66 6.96 6.46 2.93
CA THR A 66 8.05 6.74 2.01
C THR A 66 8.44 5.44 1.32
N LEU A 67 8.63 5.50 0.01
CA LEU A 67 9.01 4.35 -0.81
C LEU A 67 10.08 4.78 -1.80
N ASP A 68 11.23 4.13 -1.75
CA ASP A 68 12.33 4.32 -2.69
C ASP A 68 12.32 3.19 -3.72
N VAL A 69 12.14 3.53 -5.00
CA VAL A 69 12.11 2.60 -6.13
C VAL A 69 13.21 3.01 -7.10
N GLY A 70 14.30 2.23 -7.15
CA GLY A 70 15.51 2.59 -7.88
C GLY A 70 16.05 3.98 -7.52
N LYS A 71 15.87 4.98 -8.39
CA LYS A 71 16.28 6.38 -8.12
C LYS A 71 15.15 7.30 -7.70
N ASP A 72 13.91 6.83 -7.83
CA ASP A 72 12.72 7.62 -7.54
C ASP A 72 12.29 7.42 -6.09
N LYS A 73 11.81 8.52 -5.51
CA LYS A 73 11.30 8.55 -4.14
C LYS A 73 9.85 8.99 -4.13
N HIS A 74 8.98 8.10 -3.69
CA HIS A 74 7.54 8.34 -3.58
C HIS A 74 7.17 8.60 -2.13
N HIS A 75 6.26 9.56 -1.95
CA HIS A 75 5.71 9.90 -0.65
C HIS A 75 4.19 9.84 -0.72
N LEU A 76 3.58 9.15 0.24
CA LEU A 76 2.14 9.15 0.45
C LEU A 76 1.86 9.62 1.87
N LYS A 77 1.16 10.74 1.97
CA LYS A 77 0.71 11.31 3.23
C LYS A 77 -0.81 11.21 3.31
N PHE A 78 -1.31 10.72 4.43
CA PHE A 78 -2.75 10.63 4.67
C PHE A 78 -3.08 10.73 6.15
N GLU A 79 -4.30 11.16 6.45
CA GLU A 79 -4.80 11.29 7.81
C GLU A 79 -5.90 10.27 8.08
N THR A 80 -5.92 9.72 9.29
CA THR A 80 -6.97 8.80 9.72
C THR A 80 -7.10 8.82 11.24
N LYS A 81 -8.33 8.67 11.73
CA LYS A 81 -8.64 8.54 13.17
C LYS A 81 -8.60 7.09 13.64
N GLU A 82 -8.31 6.17 12.72
CA GLU A 82 -8.37 4.73 12.95
C GLU A 82 -7.12 4.21 13.65
N ASN A 83 -7.34 3.28 14.58
CA ASN A 83 -6.27 2.54 15.22
C ASN A 83 -6.10 1.19 14.51
N TYR A 84 -5.13 1.12 13.59
CA TYR A 84 -4.79 -0.11 12.91
C TYR A 84 -4.00 -1.04 13.81
N LYS A 85 -4.23 -2.35 13.63
CA LYS A 85 -3.50 -3.38 14.34
C LYS A 85 -2.12 -3.66 13.70
N SER A 86 -2.06 -3.58 12.37
CA SER A 86 -0.89 -3.95 11.59
C SER A 86 -0.84 -3.16 10.29
N TYR A 87 0.36 -2.98 9.78
CA TYR A 87 0.68 -2.19 8.59
C TYR A 87 1.38 -3.10 7.59
N TYR A 88 0.99 -3.04 6.33
CA TYR A 88 1.55 -3.88 5.28
C TYR A 88 1.91 -3.05 4.06
N PHE A 89 3.05 -3.35 3.47
CA PHE A 89 3.40 -2.93 2.13
C PHE A 89 3.07 -4.07 1.16
N VAL A 90 2.43 -3.71 0.04
CA VAL A 90 2.08 -4.65 -1.02
C VAL A 90 2.46 -4.03 -2.36
N SER A 91 3.27 -4.73 -3.13
CA SER A 91 3.49 -4.40 -4.53
C SER A 91 2.58 -5.28 -5.39
N ILE A 92 2.00 -4.68 -6.44
CA ILE A 92 1.18 -5.35 -7.44
C ILE A 92 1.71 -4.96 -8.82
N ASN A 93 2.07 -5.94 -9.63
CA ASN A 93 2.53 -5.69 -10.99
C ASN A 93 1.37 -5.46 -11.99
N ASP A 94 1.72 -5.15 -13.23
CA ASP A 94 0.79 -4.92 -14.33
C ASP A 94 -0.05 -6.16 -14.71
N GLU A 95 0.45 -7.35 -14.43
CA GLU A 95 -0.25 -8.64 -14.55
C GLU A 95 -1.18 -8.96 -13.36
N LEU A 96 -1.34 -8.04 -12.38
CA LEU A 96 -2.15 -8.21 -11.17
C LEU A 96 -1.63 -9.29 -10.21
N ASN A 97 -0.34 -9.60 -10.29
CA ASN A 97 0.36 -10.47 -9.35
C ASN A 97 0.92 -9.64 -8.20
N ILE A 98 0.84 -10.20 -6.98
CA ILE A 98 1.51 -9.64 -5.80
C ILE A 98 2.93 -10.17 -5.81
N ASP A 99 3.89 -9.31 -6.09
CA ASP A 99 5.33 -9.60 -6.12
C ASP A 99 5.99 -9.36 -4.76
N GLU A 100 5.46 -8.43 -3.96
CA GLU A 100 5.92 -8.19 -2.59
C GLU A 100 4.74 -8.05 -1.62
N PHE A 101 4.85 -8.71 -0.47
CA PHE A 101 3.88 -8.63 0.63
C PHE A 101 4.63 -8.68 1.95
N VAL A 102 4.81 -7.53 2.59
CA VAL A 102 5.61 -7.42 3.81
C VAL A 102 4.86 -6.66 4.89
N GLN A 103 4.99 -7.10 6.13
CA GLN A 103 4.51 -6.37 7.29
C GLN A 103 5.55 -5.31 7.67
N ILE A 104 5.11 -4.06 7.83
CA ILE A 104 5.96 -2.93 8.20
C ILE A 104 5.73 -2.61 9.67
N GLU A 105 6.80 -2.21 10.36
CA GLU A 105 6.73 -1.65 11.70
C GLU A 105 6.59 -0.12 11.64
N LEU A 106 5.90 0.46 12.63
CA LEU A 106 5.88 1.91 12.76
C LEU A 106 7.19 2.39 13.36
N ILE A 107 7.75 3.42 12.74
CA ILE A 107 8.88 4.20 13.26
C ILE A 107 8.35 5.39 14.07
#